data_AF-A0A948M4E9-F1
#
_entry.id   AF-A0A948M4E9-F1
#
_cell.length_a   1.000
_cell.length_b   1.000
_cell.length_c   1.000
_cell.angle_alpha   90.00
_cell.angle_beta   90.00
_cell.angle_gamma   90.00
#
_symmetry.space_group_name_H-M   'P 1'
#
loop_
_entity.id
_entity.type
_entity.pdbx_description
1 polymer ?
#
loop_
_entity_poly.entity_id
_entity_poly.type
_entity_poly.pdbx_seq_one_letter_code
_entity_poly.pdbx_strand_id
1 'polypeptide(L)'
;MLEITIREYNSVAIFELSGTLDVNASNFIEKIGRCFESGYNDILCDFEGVSLLDYSGLSVLTIAYRNALNHKARIKFVNMPAHIQKVLSFACLDRVLEIYSDKDTALKSFQEDRSIAEVQKMHLRRRFKRLDLDILFYYKSLSEKEFYSGKVLNISAVGMLVFSENRVYPIGETLNIQITLSGILSSIELEAKVVWLVEKDIQPQIYPGMGLAFCNIDSLTQEKIVEFVERNLPLNSSTECS
;
A
#
# COMPACT_ATOMS: atom_id res chain seq x y z
N MET A 1 25.77 -9.11 -23.34
CA MET A 1 25.44 -9.35 -21.92
C MET A 1 24.66 -8.15 -21.41
N LEU A 2 23.63 -8.39 -20.59
CA LEU A 2 22.79 -7.32 -20.03
C LEU A 2 23.43 -6.72 -18.77
N GLU A 3 23.67 -5.42 -18.78
CA GLU A 3 24.04 -4.63 -17.62
C GLU A 3 22.82 -3.94 -17.04
N ILE A 4 22.75 -3.86 -15.72
CA ILE A 4 21.59 -3.31 -15.00
C ILE A 4 22.10 -2.43 -13.86
N THR A 5 21.81 -1.14 -13.94
CA THR A 5 22.03 -0.19 -12.84
C THR A 5 20.68 0.10 -12.18
N ILE A 6 20.61 -0.02 -10.85
CA ILE A 6 19.39 0.25 -10.10
C ILE A 6 19.54 1.59 -9.39
N ARG A 7 18.57 2.49 -9.60
CA ARG A 7 18.43 3.74 -8.86
C ARG A 7 17.09 3.76 -8.15
N GLU A 8 17.03 4.41 -7.01
CA GLU A 8 15.78 4.62 -6.29
C GLU A 8 15.31 6.05 -6.51
N TYR A 9 14.04 6.20 -6.86
CA TYR A 9 13.40 7.50 -6.97
C TYR A 9 12.04 7.44 -6.29
N ASN A 10 11.92 8.15 -5.16
CA ASN A 10 10.78 8.03 -4.23
C ASN A 10 10.60 6.57 -3.78
N SER A 11 9.49 5.93 -4.15
CA SER A 11 9.19 4.52 -3.83
C SER A 11 9.28 3.59 -5.05
N VAL A 12 9.92 4.05 -6.14
CA VAL A 12 10.07 3.30 -7.39
C VAL A 12 11.54 2.94 -7.60
N ALA A 13 11.81 1.66 -7.85
CA ALA A 13 13.12 1.18 -8.28
C ALA A 13 13.24 1.31 -9.80
N ILE A 14 14.19 2.12 -10.26
CA ILE A 14 14.47 2.38 -11.67
C ILE A 14 15.61 1.48 -12.11
N PHE A 15 15.35 0.60 -13.07
CA PHE A 15 16.30 -0.32 -13.66
C PHE A 15 16.78 0.26 -14.99
N GLU A 16 17.96 0.85 -15.01
CA GLU A 16 18.62 1.30 -16.23
C GLU A 16 19.28 0.10 -16.91
N LEU A 17 18.69 -0.35 -18.02
CA LEU A 17 19.12 -1.54 -18.76
C LEU A 17 20.02 -1.15 -19.94
N SER A 18 21.16 -1.83 -20.08
CA SER A 18 22.08 -1.61 -21.20
C SER A 18 22.62 -2.93 -21.75
N GLY A 19 22.73 -3.04 -23.07
CA GLY A 19 23.26 -4.23 -23.74
C GLY A 19 22.18 -5.15 -24.32
N THR A 20 22.36 -6.46 -24.19
CA THR A 20 21.55 -7.47 -24.90
C THR A 20 20.67 -8.29 -23.96
N LEU A 21 19.37 -8.36 -24.26
CA LEU A 21 18.44 -9.31 -23.66
C LEU A 21 18.44 -10.60 -24.49
N ASP A 22 19.17 -11.59 -23.99
CA ASP A 22 19.32 -12.93 -24.55
C ASP A 22 19.30 -13.98 -23.42
N VAL A 23 19.65 -15.24 -23.72
CA VAL A 23 19.68 -16.35 -22.77
C VAL A 23 20.54 -16.09 -21.52
N ASN A 24 21.52 -15.19 -21.61
CA ASN A 24 22.42 -14.84 -20.50
C ASN A 24 21.89 -13.68 -19.63
N ALA A 25 20.70 -13.16 -19.91
CA ALA A 25 20.08 -12.08 -19.16
C ALA A 25 19.29 -12.55 -17.91
N SER A 26 19.61 -13.74 -17.37
CA SER A 26 18.96 -14.26 -16.15
C SER A 26 19.15 -13.34 -14.94
N ASN A 27 20.22 -12.55 -14.93
CA ASN A 27 20.48 -11.51 -13.94
C ASN A 27 19.32 -10.48 -13.82
N PHE A 28 18.54 -10.27 -14.88
CA PHE A 28 17.35 -9.41 -14.83
C PHE A 28 16.26 -9.98 -13.92
N ILE A 29 16.00 -11.29 -14.05
CA ILE A 29 15.01 -12.00 -13.22
C ILE A 29 15.46 -11.97 -11.76
N GLU A 30 16.74 -12.24 -11.49
CA GLU A 30 17.30 -12.23 -10.14
C GLU A 30 17.21 -10.86 -9.47
N LYS A 31 17.59 -9.79 -10.20
CA LYS A 31 17.54 -8.42 -9.66
C LYS A 31 16.12 -7.97 -9.36
N ILE A 32 15.14 -8.33 -10.21
CA ILE A 32 13.72 -8.09 -9.94
C ILE A 32 13.28 -8.82 -8.67
N GLY A 33 13.65 -10.10 -8.50
CA GLY A 33 13.36 -10.87 -7.29
C GLY A 33 13.89 -10.22 -6.02
N ARG A 34 15.16 -9.75 -6.04
CA ARG A 34 15.79 -9.05 -4.91
C ARG A 34 15.09 -7.74 -4.54
N CYS A 35 14.51 -7.03 -5.51
CA CYS A 35 13.72 -5.83 -5.20
C CYS A 35 12.49 -6.16 -4.37
N PHE A 36 11.82 -7.29 -4.64
CA PHE A 36 10.65 -7.71 -3.84
C PHE A 36 11.03 -8.07 -2.41
N GLU A 37 12.15 -8.79 -2.22
CA GLU A 37 12.68 -9.09 -0.88
C GLU A 37 13.01 -7.81 -0.10
N SER A 38 13.38 -6.75 -0.80
CA SER A 38 13.70 -5.43 -0.22
C SER A 38 12.46 -4.54 -0.03
N GLY A 39 11.25 -5.04 -0.32
CA GLY A 39 9.99 -4.30 -0.15
C GLY A 39 9.61 -3.36 -1.30
N TYR A 40 10.40 -3.30 -2.37
CA TYR A 40 10.10 -2.51 -3.56
C TYR A 40 9.11 -3.24 -4.45
N ASN A 41 7.87 -2.72 -4.51
CA ASN A 41 6.80 -3.26 -5.34
C ASN A 41 6.55 -2.47 -6.63
N ASP A 42 7.29 -1.38 -6.86
CA ASP A 42 7.17 -0.53 -8.05
C ASP A 42 8.51 -0.50 -8.78
N ILE A 43 8.53 -1.01 -10.01
CA ILE A 43 9.74 -1.15 -10.83
C ILE A 43 9.53 -0.47 -12.18
N LEU A 44 10.39 0.50 -12.51
CA LEU A 44 10.44 1.12 -13.82
C LEU A 44 11.68 0.65 -14.57
N CYS A 45 11.52 -0.08 -15.67
CA CYS A 45 12.63 -0.52 -16.51
C CYS A 45 12.85 0.48 -17.65
N ASP A 46 14.03 1.09 -17.67
CA ASP A 46 14.49 1.99 -18.72
C ASP A 46 15.28 1.19 -19.76
N PHE A 47 14.74 1.15 -20.98
CA PHE A 47 15.27 0.36 -22.08
C PHE A 47 16.17 1.15 -23.03
N GLU A 48 16.51 2.41 -22.70
CA GLU A 48 17.29 3.30 -23.58
C GLU A 48 18.61 2.66 -24.06
N GLY A 49 19.32 1.96 -23.16
CA GLY A 49 20.60 1.31 -23.46
C GLY A 49 20.49 -0.09 -24.08
N VAL A 50 19.28 -0.63 -24.27
CA VAL A 50 19.10 -2.00 -24.77
C VAL A 50 19.25 -2.03 -26.29
N SER A 51 20.29 -2.71 -26.76
CA SER A 51 20.61 -2.79 -28.19
C SER A 51 19.90 -3.94 -28.89
N LEU A 52 19.62 -5.03 -28.20
CA LEU A 52 19.04 -6.25 -28.79
C LEU A 52 18.09 -6.97 -27.82
N LEU A 53 17.00 -7.50 -28.36
CA LEU A 53 16.12 -8.47 -27.73
C LEU A 53 15.88 -9.61 -28.71
N ASP A 54 16.31 -10.83 -28.36
CA ASP A 54 16.06 -12.03 -29.18
C ASP A 54 14.91 -12.90 -28.61
N TYR A 55 14.65 -14.06 -29.22
CA TYR A 55 13.59 -14.98 -28.78
C TYR A 55 13.81 -15.54 -27.35
N SER A 56 15.07 -15.76 -26.97
CA SER A 56 15.39 -16.20 -25.61
C SER A 56 15.24 -15.05 -24.61
N GLY A 57 15.62 -13.83 -25.00
CA GLY A 57 15.40 -12.61 -24.24
C GLY A 57 13.92 -12.29 -24.01
N LEU A 58 13.05 -12.56 -24.99
CA LEU A 58 11.59 -12.47 -24.81
C LEU A 58 11.10 -13.39 -23.69
N SER A 59 11.66 -14.60 -23.60
CA SER A 59 11.34 -15.54 -22.53
C SER A 59 11.80 -15.01 -21.18
N VAL A 60 13.01 -14.47 -21.10
CA VAL A 60 13.55 -13.83 -19.88
C VAL A 60 12.67 -12.67 -19.43
N LEU A 61 12.31 -11.75 -20.34
CA LEU A 61 11.43 -10.62 -20.06
C LEU A 61 10.05 -11.09 -19.57
N THR A 62 9.48 -12.11 -20.22
CA THR A 62 8.17 -12.66 -19.85
C THR A 62 8.21 -13.30 -18.46
N ILE A 63 9.27 -14.03 -18.12
CA ILE A 63 9.44 -14.63 -16.80
C ILE A 63 9.59 -13.54 -15.73
N ALA A 64 10.44 -12.54 -15.97
CA ALA A 64 10.61 -11.39 -15.08
C ALA A 64 9.29 -10.66 -14.82
N TYR A 65 8.52 -10.37 -15.88
CA TYR A 65 7.22 -9.72 -15.79
C TYR A 65 6.20 -10.56 -15.01
N ARG A 66 6.09 -11.86 -15.31
CA ARG A 66 5.21 -12.78 -14.57
C ARG A 66 5.59 -12.90 -13.10
N ASN A 67 6.88 -12.96 -12.79
CA ASN A 67 7.35 -12.99 -11.42
C ASN A 67 6.93 -11.73 -10.66
N ALA A 68 7.01 -10.56 -11.29
CA ALA A 68 6.52 -9.31 -10.70
C ALA A 68 5.03 -9.34 -10.39
N LEU A 69 4.20 -9.77 -11.35
CA LEU A 69 2.76 -9.89 -11.16
C LEU A 69 2.39 -10.85 -10.03
N ASN A 70 3.07 -11.99 -9.93
CA ASN A 70 2.85 -12.97 -8.86
C ASN A 70 3.15 -12.41 -7.47
N HIS A 71 4.10 -11.47 -7.37
CA HIS A 71 4.42 -10.74 -6.13
C HIS A 71 3.54 -9.49 -5.92
N LYS A 72 2.50 -9.29 -6.75
CA LYS A 72 1.64 -8.09 -6.75
C LYS A 72 2.41 -6.79 -6.94
N ALA A 73 3.58 -6.86 -7.57
CA ALA A 73 4.37 -5.71 -7.95
C ALA A 73 3.86 -5.12 -9.28
N ARG A 74 4.08 -3.81 -9.44
CA ARG A 74 3.82 -3.06 -10.67
C ARG A 74 5.15 -2.88 -11.39
N ILE A 75 5.22 -3.34 -12.63
CA ILE A 75 6.40 -3.20 -13.47
C ILE A 75 6.01 -2.48 -14.76
N LYS A 76 6.71 -1.40 -15.08
CA LYS A 76 6.45 -0.53 -16.23
C LYS A 76 7.73 -0.28 -17.00
N PHE A 77 7.61 0.14 -18.25
CA PHE A 77 8.73 0.25 -19.18
C PHE A 77 8.79 1.65 -19.81
N VAL A 78 10.00 2.16 -20.04
CA VAL A 78 10.21 3.45 -20.70
C VAL A 78 11.38 3.38 -21.68
N ASN A 79 11.44 4.33 -22.62
CA ASN A 79 12.52 4.46 -23.61
C ASN A 79 12.76 3.18 -24.43
N MET A 80 11.70 2.40 -24.67
CA MET A 80 11.78 1.16 -25.45
C MET A 80 12.17 1.47 -26.90
N PRO A 81 13.30 0.97 -27.43
CA PRO A 81 13.70 1.22 -28.81
C PRO A 81 12.69 0.68 -29.82
N ALA A 82 12.51 1.38 -30.94
CA ALA A 82 11.48 1.06 -31.94
C ALA A 82 11.63 -0.35 -32.53
N HIS A 83 12.85 -0.88 -32.69
CA HIS A 83 13.06 -2.24 -33.16
C HIS A 83 12.63 -3.28 -32.12
N ILE A 84 12.84 -3.01 -30.83
CA ILE A 84 12.39 -3.88 -29.74
C ILE A 84 10.87 -3.82 -29.59
N GLN A 85 10.25 -2.64 -29.71
CA GLN A 85 8.79 -2.52 -29.74
C GLN A 85 8.16 -3.38 -30.85
N LYS A 86 8.76 -3.40 -32.05
CA LYS A 86 8.31 -4.27 -33.14
C LYS A 86 8.42 -5.76 -32.77
N VAL A 87 9.49 -6.17 -32.11
CA VAL A 87 9.63 -7.56 -31.65
C VAL A 87 8.55 -7.91 -30.63
N LEU A 88 8.26 -7.01 -29.67
CA LEU A 88 7.22 -7.21 -28.66
C LEU A 88 5.81 -7.27 -29.27
N SER A 89 5.52 -6.49 -30.32
CA SER A 89 4.21 -6.51 -30.98
C SER A 89 3.96 -7.79 -31.76
N PHE A 90 4.98 -8.37 -32.40
CA PHE A 90 4.86 -9.71 -32.99
C PHE A 90 4.56 -10.79 -31.94
N ALA A 91 5.07 -10.63 -30.72
CA ALA A 91 4.80 -11.51 -29.59
C ALA A 91 3.52 -11.14 -28.80
N CYS A 92 2.78 -10.11 -29.21
CA CYS A 92 1.61 -9.56 -28.50
C CYS A 92 1.89 -9.15 -27.04
N LEU A 93 3.16 -8.89 -26.70
CA LEU A 93 3.55 -8.44 -25.36
C LEU A 93 3.29 -6.94 -25.16
N ASP A 94 3.29 -6.16 -26.23
CA ASP A 94 2.91 -4.74 -26.25
C ASP A 94 1.49 -4.47 -25.69
N ARG A 95 0.60 -5.47 -25.71
CA ARG A 95 -0.76 -5.37 -25.17
C ARG A 95 -0.86 -5.58 -23.66
N VAL A 96 0.16 -6.19 -23.06
CA VAL A 96 0.16 -6.51 -21.62
C VAL A 96 1.19 -5.68 -20.86
N LEU A 97 2.30 -5.31 -21.51
CA LEU A 97 3.32 -4.47 -20.92
C LEU A 97 2.88 -3.01 -20.96
N GLU A 98 2.94 -2.34 -19.82
CA GLU A 98 2.73 -0.89 -19.77
C GLU A 98 4.03 -0.18 -20.22
N ILE A 99 4.07 0.23 -21.49
CA ILE A 99 5.21 0.92 -22.10
C ILE A 99 4.86 2.40 -22.28
N TYR A 100 5.69 3.26 -21.71
CA TYR A 100 5.53 4.71 -21.75
C TYR A 100 6.58 5.36 -22.65
N SER A 101 6.22 6.49 -23.25
CA SER A 101 7.10 7.31 -24.07
C SER A 101 8.10 8.13 -23.25
N ASP A 102 7.74 8.46 -22.01
CA ASP A 102 8.49 9.37 -21.17
C ASP A 102 8.48 8.93 -19.70
N LYS A 103 9.58 9.25 -19.01
CA LYS A 103 9.84 8.81 -17.64
C LYS A 103 8.88 9.44 -16.64
N ASP A 104 8.50 10.69 -16.83
CA ASP A 104 7.62 11.42 -15.92
C ASP A 104 6.21 10.85 -15.92
N THR A 105 5.65 10.55 -17.11
CA THR A 105 4.34 9.89 -17.24
C THR A 105 4.37 8.49 -16.64
N ALA A 106 5.44 7.73 -16.87
CA ALA A 106 5.61 6.42 -16.24
C ALA A 106 5.61 6.54 -14.71
N LEU A 107 6.40 7.47 -14.14
CA LEU A 107 6.47 7.72 -12.70
C LEU A 107 5.14 8.17 -12.11
N LYS A 108 4.42 9.05 -12.82
CA LYS A 108 3.08 9.51 -12.41
C LYS A 108 2.06 8.36 -12.37
N SER A 109 2.10 7.45 -13.34
CA SER A 109 1.18 6.31 -13.38
C SER A 109 1.30 5.40 -12.15
N PHE A 110 2.49 5.25 -11.56
CA PHE A 110 2.63 4.53 -10.28
C PHE A 110 1.95 5.24 -9.12
N GLN A 111 1.93 6.58 -9.12
CA GLN A 111 1.21 7.34 -8.10
C GLN A 111 -0.30 7.13 -8.24
N GLU A 112 -0.82 7.19 -9.46
CA GLU A 112 -2.24 6.97 -9.76
C GLU A 112 -2.68 5.56 -9.33
N ASP A 113 -1.91 4.52 -9.66
CA ASP A 113 -2.18 3.15 -9.24
C ASP A 113 -2.19 2.99 -7.71
N ARG A 114 -1.30 3.69 -7.00
CA ARG A 114 -1.27 3.69 -5.54
C ARG A 114 -2.51 4.37 -4.96
N SER A 115 -2.93 5.50 -5.51
CA SER A 115 -4.15 6.19 -5.09
C SER A 115 -5.39 5.32 -5.31
N ILE A 116 -5.51 4.65 -6.46
CA ILE A 116 -6.61 3.71 -6.74
C ILE A 116 -6.60 2.55 -5.74
N ALA A 117 -5.43 1.96 -5.48
CA ALA A 117 -5.29 0.88 -4.50
C ALA A 117 -5.65 1.33 -3.07
N GLU A 118 -5.30 2.55 -2.69
CA GLU A 118 -5.67 3.13 -1.38
C GLU A 118 -7.18 3.34 -1.28
N VAL A 119 -7.83 3.87 -2.32
CA VAL A 119 -9.29 4.03 -2.40
C VAL A 119 -10.00 2.67 -2.27
N GLN A 120 -9.56 1.63 -2.99
CA GLN A 120 -10.14 0.28 -2.88
C GLN A 120 -9.98 -0.29 -1.46
N LYS A 121 -8.80 -0.12 -0.84
CA LYS A 121 -8.59 -0.48 0.57
C LYS A 121 -9.56 0.27 1.48
N MET A 122 -9.80 1.56 1.25
CA MET A 122 -10.78 2.35 2.01
C MET A 122 -12.21 1.81 1.85
N HIS A 123 -12.63 1.43 0.64
CA HIS A 123 -13.94 0.81 0.42
C HIS A 123 -14.08 -0.54 1.15
N LEU A 124 -13.05 -1.38 1.12
CA LEU A 124 -13.03 -2.64 1.88
C LEU A 124 -13.13 -2.41 3.39
N ARG A 125 -12.46 -1.36 3.92
CA ARG A 125 -12.54 -0.98 5.34
C ARG A 125 -13.96 -0.66 5.80
N ARG A 126 -14.81 -0.14 4.92
CA ARG A 126 -16.22 0.18 5.24
C ARG A 126 -17.10 -1.07 5.45
N ARG A 127 -16.61 -2.27 5.10
CA ARG A 127 -17.34 -3.53 5.28
C ARG A 127 -17.15 -4.17 6.66
N PHE A 128 -16.15 -3.73 7.43
CA PHE A 128 -15.94 -4.27 8.76
C PHE A 128 -17.05 -3.81 9.71
N LYS A 129 -17.57 -4.76 10.50
CA LYS A 129 -18.48 -4.45 11.60
C LYS A 129 -17.76 -3.54 12.60
N ARG A 130 -18.49 -2.54 13.10
CA ARG A 130 -18.01 -1.60 14.11
C ARG A 130 -18.74 -1.83 15.41
N LEU A 131 -17.98 -1.92 16.49
CA LEU A 131 -18.50 -1.94 17.85
C LEU A 131 -18.47 -0.50 18.36
N ASP A 132 -19.61 0.02 18.79
CA ASP A 132 -19.68 1.28 19.52
C ASP A 132 -19.27 1.05 20.98
N LEU A 133 -18.40 1.91 21.50
CA LEU A 133 -17.89 1.86 22.88
C LEU A 133 -17.47 3.24 23.33
N ASP A 134 -17.33 3.46 24.64
CA ASP A 134 -16.80 4.69 25.24
C ASP A 134 -15.64 4.31 26.18
N ILE A 135 -14.44 4.23 25.60
CA ILE A 135 -13.21 3.92 26.36
C ILE A 135 -12.15 4.99 26.12
N LEU A 136 -11.26 5.15 27.09
CA LEU A 136 -10.13 6.04 26.96
C LEU A 136 -9.07 5.45 26.02
N PHE A 137 -8.46 6.31 25.23
CA PHE A 137 -7.23 6.01 24.50
C PHE A 137 -6.23 7.16 24.64
N TYR A 138 -4.96 6.82 24.48
CA TYR A 138 -3.86 7.78 24.46
C TYR A 138 -3.25 7.82 23.06
N TYR A 139 -2.85 9.00 22.60
CA TYR A 139 -2.26 9.18 21.27
C TYR A 139 -1.24 10.31 21.23
N LYS A 140 -0.30 10.22 20.30
CA LYS A 140 0.65 11.28 19.96
C LYS A 140 1.17 11.13 18.54
N SER A 141 1.64 12.22 17.93
CA SER A 141 2.45 12.12 16.71
C SER A 141 3.74 11.35 17.02
N LEU A 142 4.28 10.65 16.02
CA LEU A 142 5.58 9.98 16.14
C LEU A 142 6.73 10.95 16.48
N SER A 143 6.57 12.23 16.16
CA SER A 143 7.53 13.30 16.48
C SER A 143 7.44 13.82 17.91
N GLU A 144 6.35 13.53 18.61
CA GLU A 144 6.04 14.09 19.93
C GLU A 144 6.37 13.09 21.06
N LYS A 145 6.72 13.63 22.23
CA LYS A 145 7.09 12.81 23.40
C LYS A 145 5.88 12.48 24.26
N GLU A 146 5.03 13.48 24.50
CA GLU A 146 3.89 13.40 25.41
C GLU A 146 2.65 12.86 24.70
N PHE A 147 1.85 12.10 25.45
CA PHE A 147 0.58 11.58 24.99
C PHE A 147 -0.56 12.53 25.35
N TYR A 148 -1.47 12.72 24.40
CA TYR A 148 -2.80 13.27 24.65
C TYR A 148 -3.77 12.13 24.94
N SER A 149 -4.88 12.44 25.59
CA SER A 149 -5.99 11.51 25.81
C SER A 149 -7.20 11.89 24.97
N GLY A 150 -8.03 10.89 24.69
CA GLY A 150 -9.33 11.05 24.06
C GLY A 150 -10.21 9.85 24.34
N LYS A 151 -11.36 9.79 23.66
CA LYS A 151 -12.31 8.68 23.75
C LYS A 151 -12.45 7.96 22.42
N VAL A 152 -12.43 6.63 22.45
CA VAL A 152 -12.86 5.80 21.33
C VAL A 152 -14.39 5.83 21.32
N LEU A 153 -14.98 6.12 20.17
CA LEU A 153 -16.43 6.14 19.94
C LEU A 153 -16.90 4.84 19.29
N ASN A 154 -16.09 4.32 18.34
CA ASN A 154 -16.27 2.97 17.81
C ASN A 154 -14.95 2.38 17.30
N ILE A 155 -14.89 1.05 17.26
CA ILE A 155 -13.71 0.29 16.79
C ILE A 155 -14.13 -0.82 15.83
N SER A 156 -13.27 -1.12 14.87
CA SER A 156 -13.33 -2.29 13.99
C SER A 156 -11.98 -3.01 13.97
N ALA A 157 -11.90 -4.11 13.22
CA ALA A 157 -10.67 -4.85 12.97
C ALA A 157 -9.50 -4.02 12.37
N VAL A 158 -9.80 -2.86 11.79
CA VAL A 158 -8.85 -2.10 10.94
C VAL A 158 -8.79 -0.61 11.26
N GLY A 159 -9.52 -0.16 12.27
CA GLY A 159 -9.49 1.25 12.68
C GLY A 159 -10.54 1.60 13.71
N MET A 160 -10.56 2.87 14.10
CA MET A 160 -11.51 3.41 15.06
C MET A 160 -11.91 4.84 14.73
N LEU A 161 -13.05 5.25 15.25
CA LEU A 161 -13.46 6.65 15.34
C LEU A 161 -13.22 7.13 16.77
N VAL A 162 -12.55 8.28 16.90
CA VAL A 162 -12.20 8.85 18.19
C VAL A 162 -12.68 10.29 18.33
N PHE A 163 -12.91 10.69 19.57
CA PHE A 163 -13.14 12.04 20.02
C PHE A 163 -11.92 12.55 20.80
N SER A 164 -11.47 13.77 20.49
CA SER A 164 -10.16 14.29 20.91
C SER A 164 -10.24 15.78 21.26
N GLU A 165 -10.59 16.09 22.52
CA GLU A 165 -10.78 17.49 22.97
C GLU A 165 -9.51 18.35 22.88
N ASN A 166 -8.34 17.76 23.11
CA ASN A 166 -7.10 18.51 23.33
C ASN A 166 -6.24 18.69 22.06
N ARG A 167 -6.28 17.73 21.12
CA ARG A 167 -5.38 17.70 19.96
C ARG A 167 -6.00 16.96 18.79
N VAL A 168 -5.98 17.60 17.62
CA VAL A 168 -6.37 16.99 16.34
C VAL A 168 -5.20 17.10 15.38
N TYR A 169 -4.94 16.05 14.61
CA TYR A 169 -3.87 16.00 13.61
C TYR A 169 -4.44 15.98 12.20
N PRO A 170 -3.72 16.49 11.18
CA PRO A 170 -4.21 16.52 9.81
C PRO A 170 -4.32 15.11 9.21
N ILE A 171 -5.20 14.97 8.19
CA ILE A 171 -5.28 13.75 7.38
C ILE A 171 -3.89 13.43 6.82
N GLY A 172 -3.46 12.17 6.98
CA GLY A 172 -2.16 11.71 6.55
C GLY A 172 -1.16 11.47 7.68
N GLU A 173 -1.34 12.13 8.83
CA GLU A 173 -0.43 12.01 9.98
C GLU A 173 -0.49 10.59 10.59
N THR A 174 0.67 10.04 10.94
CA THR A 174 0.77 8.77 11.68
C THR A 174 0.92 9.04 13.17
N LEU A 175 0.11 8.37 13.97
CA LEU A 175 0.07 8.50 15.42
C LEU A 175 0.49 7.18 16.08
N ASN A 176 1.24 7.27 17.16
CA ASN A 176 1.34 6.15 18.11
C ASN A 176 0.14 6.23 19.05
N ILE A 177 -0.57 5.13 19.21
CA ILE A 177 -1.77 5.05 20.04
C ILE A 177 -1.66 3.93 21.09
N GLN A 178 -2.34 4.12 22.21
CA GLN A 178 -2.47 3.12 23.28
C GLN A 178 -3.93 2.98 23.69
N ILE A 179 -4.46 1.75 23.63
CA ILE A 179 -5.83 1.40 24.02
C ILE A 179 -5.85 0.22 24.96
N THR A 180 -6.78 0.22 25.91
CA THR A 180 -7.05 -0.94 26.78
C THR A 180 -8.47 -1.44 26.51
N LEU A 181 -8.58 -2.65 25.97
CA LEU A 181 -9.86 -3.28 25.65
C LEU A 181 -10.23 -4.27 26.76
N SER A 182 -11.46 -4.22 27.26
CA SER A 182 -11.91 -5.12 28.33
C SER A 182 -11.82 -6.59 27.92
N GLY A 183 -11.14 -7.40 28.72
CA GLY A 183 -10.88 -8.81 28.41
C GLY A 183 -9.53 -9.07 27.72
N ILE A 184 -8.81 -8.03 27.31
CA ILE A 184 -7.41 -8.09 26.90
C ILE A 184 -6.56 -7.62 28.09
N LEU A 185 -5.70 -8.49 28.61
CA LEU A 185 -4.96 -8.26 29.86
C LEU A 185 -3.90 -7.14 29.76
N SER A 186 -3.53 -6.71 28.56
CA SER A 186 -2.47 -5.73 28.30
C SER A 186 -2.97 -4.57 27.43
N SER A 187 -2.42 -3.37 27.69
CA SER A 187 -2.55 -2.24 26.76
C SER A 187 -2.04 -2.64 25.38
N ILE A 188 -2.79 -2.31 24.34
CA ILE A 188 -2.39 -2.48 22.95
C ILE A 188 -1.77 -1.16 22.50
N GLU A 189 -0.51 -1.24 22.07
CA GLU A 189 0.18 -0.13 21.42
C GLU A 189 0.30 -0.41 19.93
N LEU A 190 -0.14 0.52 19.09
CA LEU A 190 0.00 0.38 17.63
C LEU A 190 0.10 1.75 16.94
N GLU A 191 0.47 1.73 15.67
CA GLU A 191 0.47 2.93 14.83
C GLU A 191 -0.86 3.09 14.10
N ALA A 192 -1.39 4.30 14.03
CA ALA A 192 -2.60 4.58 13.28
C ALA A 192 -2.50 5.88 12.48
N LYS A 193 -2.93 5.85 11.22
CA LYS A 193 -2.95 7.01 10.33
C LYS A 193 -4.28 7.74 10.42
N VAL A 194 -4.26 9.07 10.48
CA VAL A 194 -5.46 9.90 10.38
C VAL A 194 -6.00 9.83 8.95
N VAL A 195 -7.22 9.32 8.79
CA VAL A 195 -7.86 9.13 7.47
C VAL A 195 -9.15 9.92 7.30
N TRP A 196 -9.66 10.52 8.37
CA TRP A 196 -10.86 11.33 8.34
C TRP A 196 -10.88 12.32 9.51
N LEU A 197 -11.46 13.49 9.29
CA LEU A 197 -11.69 14.51 10.31
C LEU A 197 -13.19 14.73 10.45
N VAL A 198 -13.67 14.78 11.68
CA VAL A 198 -15.07 15.11 11.96
C VAL A 198 -15.27 16.59 11.67
N GLU A 199 -16.31 16.91 10.88
CA GLU A 199 -16.70 18.28 10.57
C GLU A 199 -17.77 18.76 11.55
N LYS A 200 -17.52 19.89 12.22
CA LYS A 200 -18.41 20.43 13.26
C LYS A 200 -19.83 20.69 12.74
N ASP A 201 -19.96 21.13 11.50
CA ASP A 201 -21.25 21.47 10.89
C ASP A 201 -22.09 20.24 10.52
N ILE A 202 -21.44 19.07 10.38
CA ILE A 202 -22.11 17.82 10.00
C ILE A 202 -22.41 16.97 11.24
N GLN A 203 -21.45 16.86 12.17
CA GLN A 203 -21.51 15.97 13.33
C GLN A 203 -21.00 16.67 14.60
N PRO A 204 -21.71 17.71 15.07
CA PRO A 204 -21.27 18.51 16.21
C PRO A 204 -21.12 17.68 17.50
N GLN A 205 -21.89 16.60 17.66
CA GLN A 205 -21.91 15.76 18.86
C GLN A 205 -20.63 14.94 19.09
N ILE A 206 -19.83 14.73 18.04
CA ILE A 206 -18.57 13.98 18.10
C ILE A 206 -17.39 14.84 17.63
N TYR A 207 -17.59 16.16 17.53
CA TYR A 207 -16.55 17.13 17.21
C TYR A 207 -15.90 17.68 18.49
N PRO A 208 -14.57 17.77 18.58
CA PRO A 208 -13.57 17.36 17.59
C PRO A 208 -13.31 15.84 17.59
N GLY A 209 -13.18 15.25 16.40
CA GLY A 209 -12.93 13.82 16.26
C GLY A 209 -12.12 13.46 15.02
N MET A 210 -11.53 12.25 15.05
CA MET A 210 -10.69 11.72 13.98
C MET A 210 -11.06 10.27 13.66
N GLY A 211 -11.06 9.92 12.38
CA GLY A 211 -11.01 8.53 11.95
C GLY A 211 -9.56 8.07 11.87
N LEU A 212 -9.21 7.07 12.67
CA LEU A 212 -7.88 6.48 12.72
C LEU A 212 -7.89 5.10 12.08
N ALA A 213 -6.99 4.87 11.11
CA ALA A 213 -6.80 3.58 10.48
C ALA A 213 -5.55 2.89 11.03
N PHE A 214 -5.68 1.65 11.50
CA PHE A 214 -4.55 0.90 12.03
C PHE A 214 -3.51 0.62 10.95
N CYS A 215 -2.24 0.78 11.31
CA CYS A 215 -1.06 0.61 10.48
C CYS A 215 -0.10 -0.36 11.16
N ASN A 216 0.65 -1.14 10.37
CA ASN A 216 1.73 -2.00 10.86
C ASN A 216 1.32 -2.94 12.01
N ILE A 217 0.05 -3.35 12.07
CA ILE A 217 -0.47 -4.24 13.09
C ILE A 217 -0.01 -5.67 12.82
N ASP A 218 0.56 -6.33 13.82
CA ASP A 218 0.91 -7.74 13.73
C ASP A 218 -0.35 -8.62 13.80
N SER A 219 -0.26 -9.83 13.23
CA SER A 219 -1.42 -10.73 13.11
C SER A 219 -2.05 -11.09 14.45
N LEU A 220 -1.26 -11.25 15.52
CA LEU A 220 -1.75 -11.64 16.84
C LEU A 220 -2.54 -10.49 17.49
N THR A 221 -2.03 -9.26 17.38
CA THR A 221 -2.75 -8.08 17.87
C THR A 221 -4.04 -7.85 17.07
N GLN A 222 -3.98 -8.02 15.75
CA GLN A 222 -5.17 -7.88 14.90
C GLN A 222 -6.25 -8.90 15.26
N GLU A 223 -5.89 -10.18 15.42
CA GLU A 223 -6.81 -11.25 15.82
C GLU A 223 -7.51 -10.94 17.14
N LYS A 224 -6.77 -10.47 18.16
CA LYS A 224 -7.36 -10.04 19.45
C LYS A 224 -8.37 -8.92 19.31
N ILE A 225 -8.12 -7.94 18.44
CA ILE A 225 -9.08 -6.84 18.18
C ILE A 225 -10.33 -7.38 17.48
N VAL A 226 -10.16 -8.29 16.51
CA VAL A 226 -11.30 -8.93 15.83
C VAL A 226 -12.15 -9.70 16.82
N GLU A 227 -11.55 -10.58 17.63
CA GLU A 227 -12.26 -11.37 18.64
C GLU A 227 -12.99 -10.47 19.65
N PHE A 228 -12.35 -9.39 20.10
CA PHE A 228 -12.99 -8.42 20.99
C PHE A 228 -14.22 -7.78 20.34
N VAL A 229 -14.10 -7.31 19.09
CA VAL A 229 -15.21 -6.71 18.35
C VAL A 229 -16.34 -7.73 18.17
N GLU A 230 -16.03 -8.93 17.69
CA GLU A 230 -17.04 -9.97 17.44
C GLU A 230 -17.78 -10.42 18.70
N ARG A 231 -17.06 -10.60 19.81
CA ARG A 231 -17.64 -11.01 21.10
C ARG A 231 -18.57 -9.96 21.69
N ASN A 232 -18.30 -8.69 21.45
CA ASN A 232 -19.04 -7.58 22.06
C ASN A 232 -20.05 -6.92 21.11
N LEU A 233 -20.08 -7.33 19.84
CA LEU A 233 -21.12 -6.89 18.91
C LEU A 233 -22.50 -7.40 19.37
N PRO A 234 -23.54 -6.55 19.35
CA PRO A 234 -24.89 -6.99 19.67
C PRO A 234 -25.33 -8.09 18.68
N LEU A 235 -25.99 -9.13 19.21
CA LEU A 235 -26.39 -10.34 18.49
C LEU A 235 -27.33 -10.13 17.28
N ASN A 236 -27.73 -8.89 16.97
CA ASN A 236 -28.66 -8.56 15.88
C ASN A 236 -28.06 -7.55 14.88
N SER A 237 -27.00 -7.94 14.17
CA SER A 237 -26.52 -7.22 12.97
C SER A 237 -26.51 -8.09 11.71
N SER A 238 -27.37 -9.11 11.67
CA SER A 238 -27.81 -9.76 10.45
C SER A 238 -29.17 -9.17 10.05
N THR A 239 -29.16 -7.96 9.48
CA THR A 239 -30.23 -7.59 8.54
C THR A 239 -29.61 -7.65 7.16
N GLU A 240 -30.00 -8.71 6.49
CA GLU A 240 -29.89 -8.94 5.06
C GLU A 240 -30.25 -7.66 4.29
N CYS A 241 -29.38 -7.24 3.39
CA CYS A 241 -29.82 -6.48 2.21
C CYS A 241 -29.92 -7.50 1.08
N SER A 242 -31.11 -8.10 1.00
CA SER A 242 -31.69 -8.61 -0.25
C SER A 242 -31.99 -7.47 -1.21
#